data_AF-B5JQH0-F1
#
_entry.id   AF-B5JQH0-F1
#
_cell.length_a   1.000
_cell.length_b   1.000
_cell.length_c   1.000
_cell.angle_alpha   90.00
_cell.angle_beta   90.00
_cell.angle_gamma   90.00
#
_symmetry.space_group_name_H-M   'P 1'
#
loop_
_entity.id
_entity.type
_entity.pdbx_description
1 polymer ?
#
loop_
_entity_poly.entity_id
_entity_poly.type
_entity_poly.pdbx_seq_one_letter_code
_entity_poly.pdbx_strand_id
1 'polypeptide(L)'
;MNQFCSFNSYVHRGKSLCKGKLYSLPINLSTFYEVYGVKTPDEARMRLEEVRVQTGDVDNLEDWCLGEIGPELYELLVKGYTIKQWRKDPRELSASIIKRLPVRLNFDDNYFRDRFQGIPIGGYTRIFERLLEGVSVELEVDFMSDRDGWMSRFDHIIYTGPIDAFFDYSEGLLEYRSLRFENEILDTVDYQGASIINCGDIEVPYTRTIEHKHFDLDYSKARTLVTKEYPQDWYEGRERYYPISTSNNAETYQKYRELAVSLDLPVTFGGRLGQYKYFDMHQVVAAALTKSRQLLARDFKSFKKEN
;
A
#
# COMPACT_ATOMS: atom_id res chain seq x y z
N MET A 1 18.96 0.07 -6.08
CA MET A 1 18.44 -1.29 -5.78
C MET A 1 19.31 -2.39 -6.36
N ASN A 2 19.64 -2.39 -7.66
CA ASN A 2 20.44 -3.47 -8.28
C ASN A 2 21.86 -3.66 -7.70
N GLN A 3 22.43 -2.63 -7.06
CA GLN A 3 23.69 -2.79 -6.31
C GLN A 3 23.55 -3.69 -5.07
N PHE A 4 22.33 -3.85 -4.54
CA PHE A 4 22.06 -4.63 -3.33
C PHE A 4 21.45 -6.00 -3.63
N CYS A 5 20.78 -6.20 -4.76
CA CYS A 5 20.18 -7.49 -5.09
C CYS A 5 19.91 -7.66 -6.59
N SER A 6 19.66 -8.89 -6.99
CA SER A 6 19.06 -9.23 -8.29
C SER A 6 17.56 -9.48 -8.10
N PHE A 7 16.75 -9.13 -9.10
CA PHE A 7 15.30 -9.36 -9.11
C PHE A 7 14.95 -10.47 -10.11
N ASN A 8 13.95 -11.28 -9.78
CA ASN A 8 13.37 -12.24 -10.73
C ASN A 8 12.42 -11.52 -11.71
N SER A 9 11.83 -12.28 -12.64
CA SER A 9 10.91 -11.76 -13.66
C SER A 9 9.44 -11.79 -13.23
N TYR A 10 9.16 -11.78 -11.93
CA TYR A 10 7.79 -11.84 -11.42
C TYR A 10 6.98 -10.61 -11.89
N VAL A 11 5.81 -10.88 -12.44
CA VAL A 11 4.81 -9.88 -12.82
C VAL A 11 3.53 -10.19 -12.05
N HIS A 12 3.09 -9.24 -11.24
CA HIS A 12 1.92 -9.43 -10.42
C HIS A 12 0.65 -9.47 -11.28
N ARG A 13 -0.13 -10.54 -11.15
CA ARG A 13 -1.43 -10.70 -11.83
C ARG A 13 -2.48 -10.94 -10.76
N GLY A 14 -3.29 -9.91 -10.51
CA GLY A 14 -4.32 -9.98 -9.47
C GLY A 14 -5.52 -10.80 -9.95
N LYS A 15 -6.13 -11.54 -9.03
CA LYS A 15 -7.43 -12.19 -9.23
C LYS A 15 -8.39 -11.80 -8.11
N SER A 16 -9.68 -11.78 -8.41
CA SER A 16 -10.75 -11.54 -7.44
C SER A 16 -11.76 -12.68 -7.46
N LEU A 17 -11.92 -13.38 -6.35
CA LEU A 17 -12.98 -14.35 -6.13
C LEU A 17 -14.21 -13.61 -5.58
N CYS A 18 -15.27 -13.56 -6.36
CA CYS A 18 -16.55 -12.95 -5.99
C CYS A 18 -17.68 -13.89 -6.39
N LYS A 19 -18.59 -14.21 -5.46
CA LYS A 19 -19.77 -15.06 -5.69
C LYS A 19 -19.43 -16.40 -6.38
N GLY A 20 -18.31 -17.01 -5.96
CA GLY A 20 -17.84 -18.30 -6.50
C GLY A 20 -17.20 -18.23 -7.89
N LYS A 21 -16.98 -17.04 -8.47
CA LYS A 21 -16.31 -16.84 -9.76
C LYS A 21 -15.01 -16.05 -9.60
N LEU A 22 -14.01 -16.38 -10.41
CA LEU A 22 -12.74 -15.66 -10.47
C LEU A 22 -12.75 -14.63 -11.59
N TYR A 23 -12.36 -13.41 -11.26
CA TYR A 23 -12.24 -12.29 -12.18
C TYR A 23 -10.80 -11.78 -12.25
N SER A 24 -10.41 -11.29 -13.42
CA SER A 24 -9.11 -10.65 -13.60
C SER A 24 -9.07 -9.29 -12.91
N LEU A 25 -7.93 -8.97 -12.28
CA LEU A 25 -7.59 -7.62 -11.83
C LEU A 25 -6.27 -7.15 -12.46
N PRO A 26 -6.20 -5.89 -12.91
CA PRO A 26 -7.25 -4.88 -12.86
C PRO A 26 -8.38 -5.20 -13.85
N ILE A 27 -9.49 -4.46 -13.77
CA ILE A 27 -10.63 -4.64 -14.68
C ILE A 27 -10.13 -4.47 -16.11
N ASN A 28 -10.24 -5.52 -16.90
CA ASN A 28 -9.74 -5.59 -18.28
C ASN A 28 -10.74 -6.35 -19.18
N LEU A 29 -10.42 -6.60 -20.46
CA LEU A 29 -11.34 -7.31 -21.36
C LEU A 29 -11.71 -8.72 -20.89
N SER A 30 -10.85 -9.42 -20.15
CA SER A 30 -11.24 -10.70 -19.54
C SER A 30 -12.38 -10.49 -18.56
N THR A 31 -12.32 -9.45 -17.73
CA THR A 31 -13.40 -9.10 -16.81
C THR A 31 -14.68 -8.68 -17.53
N PHE A 32 -14.57 -7.85 -18.58
CA PHE A 32 -15.74 -7.47 -19.39
C PHE A 32 -16.38 -8.67 -20.10
N TYR A 33 -15.57 -9.63 -20.57
CA TYR A 33 -16.05 -10.87 -21.16
C TYR A 33 -16.82 -11.72 -20.13
N GLU A 34 -16.25 -11.92 -18.94
CA GLU A 34 -16.88 -12.73 -17.89
C GLU A 34 -18.19 -12.13 -17.34
N VAL A 35 -18.31 -10.81 -17.32
CA VAL A 35 -19.49 -10.10 -16.78
C VAL A 35 -20.54 -9.83 -17.85
N TYR A 36 -20.13 -9.35 -19.03
CA TYR A 36 -21.03 -8.85 -20.06
C TYR A 36 -21.04 -9.67 -21.36
N GLY A 37 -20.14 -10.65 -21.51
CA GLY A 37 -19.95 -11.37 -22.77
C GLY A 37 -19.27 -10.55 -23.88
N VAL A 38 -18.75 -9.37 -23.53
CA VAL A 38 -18.03 -8.44 -24.42
C VAL A 38 -16.69 -9.04 -24.86
N LYS A 39 -16.36 -8.96 -26.15
CA LYS A 39 -15.19 -9.60 -26.75
C LYS A 39 -14.19 -8.61 -27.34
N THR A 40 -14.61 -7.39 -27.65
CA THR A 40 -13.76 -6.39 -28.30
C THR A 40 -13.59 -5.12 -27.46
N PRO A 41 -12.51 -4.34 -27.66
CA PRO A 41 -12.35 -3.04 -27.04
C PRO A 41 -13.51 -2.07 -27.31
N ASP A 42 -14.08 -2.13 -28.52
CA ASP A 42 -15.17 -1.24 -28.93
C ASP A 42 -16.48 -1.59 -28.25
N GLU A 43 -16.82 -2.87 -28.17
CA GLU A 43 -17.95 -3.36 -27.38
C GLU A 43 -17.81 -2.98 -25.89
N ALA A 44 -16.60 -3.08 -25.33
CA ALA A 44 -16.35 -2.69 -23.94
C ALA A 44 -16.53 -1.18 -23.71
N ARG A 45 -16.10 -0.35 -24.66
CA ARG A 45 -16.31 1.10 -24.61
C ARG A 45 -17.79 1.46 -24.68
N MET A 46 -18.52 0.89 -25.63
CA MET A 46 -19.97 1.08 -25.74
C MET A 46 -20.68 0.64 -24.45
N ARG A 47 -20.29 -0.52 -23.90
CA ARG A 47 -20.86 -1.00 -22.64
C ARG A 47 -20.60 -0.03 -21.48
N LEU A 48 -19.38 0.52 -21.38
CA LEU A 48 -19.06 1.53 -20.37
C LEU A 48 -19.86 2.82 -20.56
N GLU A 49 -20.02 3.30 -21.78
CA GLU A 49 -20.84 4.49 -22.08
C GLU A 49 -22.30 4.30 -21.65
N GLU A 50 -22.85 3.09 -21.75
CA GLU A 50 -24.20 2.76 -21.30
C GLU A 50 -24.37 2.69 -19.77
N VAL A 51 -23.37 2.16 -19.06
CA VAL A 51 -23.51 1.85 -17.61
C VAL A 51 -22.94 2.92 -16.68
N ARG A 52 -22.09 3.81 -17.19
CA ARG A 52 -21.46 4.86 -16.38
C ARG A 52 -22.52 5.82 -15.88
N VAL A 53 -22.39 6.19 -14.62
CA VAL A 53 -23.29 7.17 -13.99
C VAL A 53 -22.61 8.52 -13.99
N GLN A 54 -23.33 9.56 -14.41
CA GLN A 54 -22.84 10.92 -14.23
C GLN A 54 -22.84 11.25 -12.74
N THR A 55 -21.65 11.28 -12.16
CA THR A 55 -21.40 11.73 -10.80
C THR A 55 -20.92 13.19 -10.85
N GLY A 56 -21.25 13.99 -9.83
CA GLY A 56 -20.77 15.37 -9.76
C GLY A 56 -19.26 15.44 -9.50
N ASP A 57 -18.73 16.64 -9.23
CA ASP A 57 -17.33 16.84 -8.82
C ASP A 57 -17.10 16.42 -7.35
N VAL A 58 -17.37 15.15 -7.01
CA VAL A 58 -17.18 14.58 -5.67
C VAL A 58 -15.97 13.64 -5.67
N ASP A 59 -14.97 13.91 -4.83
CA ASP A 59 -13.76 13.06 -4.72
C ASP A 59 -13.96 11.91 -3.72
N ASN A 60 -14.95 11.04 -3.94
CA ASN A 60 -15.12 9.81 -3.16
C ASN A 60 -15.00 8.53 -4.01
N LEU A 61 -14.71 7.41 -3.35
CA LEU A 61 -14.43 6.13 -3.98
C LEU A 61 -15.64 5.58 -4.74
N GLU A 62 -16.84 5.65 -4.15
CA GLU A 62 -18.06 5.13 -4.80
C GLU A 62 -18.35 5.89 -6.09
N ASP A 63 -18.47 7.22 -6.02
CA ASP A 63 -18.86 8.05 -7.15
C ASP A 63 -17.84 7.98 -8.29
N TRP A 64 -16.54 7.90 -7.97
CA TRP A 64 -15.51 7.66 -8.97
C TRP A 64 -15.70 6.30 -9.65
N CYS A 65 -15.99 5.23 -8.90
CA CYS A 65 -16.24 3.92 -9.49
C CYS A 65 -17.50 3.90 -10.35
N LEU A 66 -18.59 4.51 -9.89
CA LEU A 66 -19.84 4.58 -10.66
C LEU A 66 -19.65 5.35 -11.98
N GLY A 67 -18.85 6.42 -11.97
CA GLY A 67 -18.49 7.17 -13.18
C GLY A 67 -17.50 6.47 -14.10
N GLU A 68 -16.68 5.55 -13.59
CA GLU A 68 -15.65 4.85 -14.39
C GLU A 68 -16.06 3.47 -14.90
N ILE A 69 -16.74 2.67 -14.07
CA ILE A 69 -17.04 1.25 -14.34
C ILE A 69 -18.53 0.90 -14.19
N GLY A 70 -19.36 1.85 -13.75
CA GLY A 70 -20.79 1.63 -13.54
C GLY A 70 -21.11 0.77 -12.31
N PRO A 71 -22.41 0.66 -11.97
CA PRO A 71 -22.86 0.04 -10.72
C PRO A 71 -22.58 -1.47 -10.66
N GLU A 72 -22.72 -2.19 -11.77
CA GLU A 72 -22.60 -3.65 -11.76
C GLU A 72 -21.18 -4.13 -11.43
N LEU A 73 -20.15 -3.57 -12.07
CA LEU A 73 -18.75 -3.89 -11.76
C LEU A 73 -18.35 -3.34 -10.39
N TYR A 74 -18.86 -2.16 -10.00
CA TYR A 74 -18.61 -1.59 -8.67
C TYR A 74 -19.12 -2.54 -7.57
N GLU A 75 -20.38 -2.96 -7.63
CA GLU A 75 -20.99 -3.88 -6.67
C GLU A 75 -20.28 -5.24 -6.65
N LEU A 76 -19.88 -5.75 -7.82
CA LEU A 76 -19.26 -7.06 -7.95
C LEU A 76 -17.80 -7.11 -7.44
N LEU A 77 -16.99 -6.10 -7.77
CA LEU A 77 -15.52 -6.17 -7.61
C LEU A 77 -14.94 -5.17 -6.62
N VAL A 78 -15.66 -4.10 -6.28
CA VAL A 78 -15.09 -2.98 -5.52
C VAL A 78 -15.74 -2.81 -4.16
N LYS A 79 -17.08 -2.72 -4.11
CA LYS A 79 -17.80 -2.32 -2.90
C LYS A 79 -17.55 -3.25 -1.72
N GLY A 80 -17.80 -4.55 -1.89
CA GLY A 80 -17.63 -5.54 -0.82
C GLY A 80 -16.19 -5.62 -0.31
N TYR A 81 -15.22 -5.61 -1.22
CA TYR A 81 -13.79 -5.58 -0.86
C TYR A 81 -13.43 -4.29 -0.10
N THR A 82 -13.92 -3.14 -0.55
CA THR A 82 -13.64 -1.84 0.06
C THR A 82 -14.21 -1.75 1.47
N ILE A 83 -15.49 -2.10 1.66
CA ILE A 83 -16.15 -2.10 2.97
C ILE A 83 -15.40 -3.02 3.92
N LYS A 84 -15.00 -4.21 3.45
CA LYS A 84 -14.25 -5.17 4.28
C LYS A 84 -12.86 -4.63 4.67
N GLN A 85 -12.09 -4.14 3.70
CA GLN A 85 -10.74 -3.62 3.91
C GLN A 85 -10.73 -2.39 4.82
N TRP A 86 -11.69 -1.47 4.64
CA TRP A 86 -11.66 -0.15 5.25
C TRP A 86 -12.69 0.04 6.38
N ARG A 87 -13.64 -0.89 6.56
CA ARG A 87 -14.75 -0.80 7.54
C ARG A 87 -15.41 0.58 7.56
N LYS A 88 -15.55 1.19 6.39
CA LYS A 88 -16.15 2.51 6.18
C LYS A 88 -16.99 2.46 4.92
N ASP A 89 -17.97 3.35 4.85
CA ASP A 89 -18.73 3.57 3.63
C ASP A 89 -17.77 4.08 2.53
N PRO A 90 -17.77 3.47 1.32
CA PRO A 90 -17.01 3.97 0.18
C PRO A 90 -17.18 5.46 -0.13
N ARG A 91 -18.31 6.08 0.25
CA ARG A 91 -18.54 7.53 0.12
C ARG A 91 -17.72 8.39 1.08
N GLU A 92 -17.23 7.82 2.17
CA GLU A 92 -16.36 8.50 3.14
C GLU A 92 -14.87 8.43 2.77
N LEU A 93 -14.54 7.64 1.75
CA LEU A 93 -13.16 7.37 1.34
C LEU A 93 -12.80 8.18 0.10
N SER A 94 -11.61 8.79 0.08
CA SER A 94 -11.13 9.48 -1.14
C SER A 94 -10.99 8.53 -2.32
N ALA A 95 -11.35 9.00 -3.52
CA ALA A 95 -11.16 8.26 -4.78
C ALA A 95 -9.68 7.91 -5.07
N SER A 96 -8.73 8.62 -4.45
CA SER A 96 -7.30 8.33 -4.56
C SER A 96 -6.92 6.88 -4.19
N ILE A 97 -7.72 6.23 -3.32
CA ILE A 97 -7.54 4.83 -2.92
C ILE A 97 -7.67 3.88 -4.12
N ILE A 98 -8.55 4.17 -5.07
CA ILE A 98 -8.87 3.28 -6.20
C ILE A 98 -8.31 3.77 -7.54
N LYS A 99 -8.11 5.09 -7.71
CA LYS A 99 -7.56 5.72 -8.93
C LYS A 99 -6.24 5.12 -9.42
N ARG A 100 -5.48 4.46 -8.55
CA ARG A 100 -4.25 3.73 -8.90
C ARG A 100 -4.47 2.48 -9.75
N LEU A 101 -5.69 1.93 -9.78
CA LEU A 101 -6.03 0.73 -10.54
C LEU A 101 -6.66 1.11 -11.89
N PRO A 102 -6.01 0.81 -13.03
CA PRO A 102 -6.50 1.23 -14.33
C PRO A 102 -7.60 0.30 -14.85
N VAL A 103 -8.66 0.86 -15.44
CA VAL A 103 -9.57 0.09 -16.31
C VAL A 103 -8.93 -0.07 -17.68
N ARG A 104 -8.96 -1.27 -18.26
CA ARG A 104 -8.29 -1.60 -19.52
C ARG A 104 -9.27 -2.14 -20.54
N LEU A 105 -9.15 -1.68 -21.78
CA LEU A 105 -9.91 -2.21 -22.92
C LEU A 105 -9.04 -3.16 -23.76
N ASN A 106 -8.15 -3.91 -23.10
CA ASN A 106 -7.36 -4.99 -23.69
C ASN A 106 -7.28 -6.16 -22.69
N PHE A 107 -6.64 -7.28 -23.07
CA PHE A 107 -6.49 -8.47 -22.22
C PHE A 107 -5.27 -8.44 -21.29
N ASP A 108 -4.62 -7.29 -21.11
CA ASP A 108 -3.45 -7.18 -20.24
C ASP A 108 -3.89 -7.26 -18.77
N ASP A 109 -3.49 -8.35 -18.08
CA ASP A 109 -3.76 -8.61 -16.68
C ASP A 109 -2.59 -8.28 -15.73
N ASN A 110 -1.56 -7.59 -16.23
CA ASN A 110 -0.49 -7.07 -15.40
C ASN A 110 -1.05 -6.06 -14.39
N TYR A 111 -0.88 -6.27 -13.10
CA TYR A 111 -1.45 -5.40 -12.08
C TYR A 111 -0.86 -3.98 -12.12
N PHE A 112 0.42 -3.86 -12.46
CA PHE A 112 1.16 -2.61 -12.52
C PHE A 112 1.49 -2.24 -13.97
N ARG A 113 1.65 -0.95 -14.25
CA ARG A 113 2.12 -0.45 -15.57
C ARG A 113 3.61 -0.17 -15.58
N ASP A 114 4.28 -0.34 -14.45
CA ASP A 114 5.69 -0.08 -14.27
C ASP A 114 6.54 -0.95 -15.20
N ARG A 115 7.52 -0.30 -15.84
CA ARG A 115 8.48 -0.95 -16.74
C ARG A 115 9.31 -2.02 -16.02
N PHE A 116 9.62 -1.80 -14.75
CA PHE A 116 10.46 -2.68 -13.94
C PHE A 116 9.59 -3.31 -12.85
N GLN A 117 9.46 -4.64 -12.91
CA GLN A 117 8.74 -5.44 -11.94
C GLN A 117 9.57 -6.69 -11.62
N GLY A 118 9.49 -7.14 -10.38
CA GLY A 118 10.20 -8.32 -9.91
C GLY A 118 10.23 -8.39 -8.39
N ILE A 119 10.58 -9.56 -7.89
CA ILE A 119 10.81 -9.84 -6.47
C ILE A 119 12.31 -10.09 -6.28
N PRO A 120 12.94 -9.58 -5.21
CA PRO A 120 14.35 -9.82 -4.96
C PRO A 120 14.63 -11.30 -4.74
N ILE A 121 15.58 -11.84 -5.50
CA ILE A 121 16.00 -13.23 -5.38
C ILE A 121 16.67 -13.40 -4.01
N GLY A 122 16.11 -14.30 -3.20
CA GLY A 122 16.55 -14.52 -1.81
C GLY A 122 15.90 -13.60 -0.78
N GLY A 123 14.86 -12.85 -1.16
CA GLY A 123 14.01 -12.08 -0.26
C GLY A 123 14.48 -10.64 0.02
N TYR A 124 13.58 -9.84 0.59
CA TYR A 124 13.81 -8.42 0.87
C TYR A 124 14.83 -8.18 1.98
N THR A 125 14.95 -9.08 2.98
CA THR A 125 15.88 -8.94 4.10
C THR A 125 17.33 -8.74 3.64
N ARG A 126 17.77 -9.49 2.62
CA ARG A 126 19.12 -9.38 2.06
C ARG A 126 19.45 -8.02 1.46
N ILE A 127 18.44 -7.29 0.99
CA ILE A 127 18.62 -5.92 0.52
C ILE A 127 19.02 -5.03 1.70
N PHE A 128 18.30 -5.14 2.82
CA PHE A 128 18.53 -4.32 4.00
C PHE A 128 19.83 -4.67 4.71
N GLU A 129 20.19 -5.96 4.79
CA GLU A 129 21.49 -6.39 5.31
C GLU A 129 22.66 -5.72 4.57
N ARG A 130 22.60 -5.65 3.24
CA ARG A 130 23.62 -4.97 2.43
C ARG A 130 23.53 -3.45 2.48
N LEU A 131 22.32 -2.90 2.58
CA LEU A 131 22.09 -1.46 2.67
C LEU A 131 22.65 -0.88 3.98
N LEU A 132 22.58 -1.66 5.07
CA LEU A 132 22.97 -1.26 6.42
C LEU A 132 24.39 -1.75 6.79
N GLU A 133 25.14 -2.30 5.84
CA GLU A 133 26.52 -2.73 6.08
C GLU A 133 27.38 -1.53 6.50
N GLY A 134 28.08 -1.66 7.63
CA GLY A 134 28.88 -0.58 8.23
C GLY A 134 28.08 0.49 8.98
N VAL A 135 26.76 0.32 9.12
CA VAL A 135 25.89 1.18 9.93
C VAL A 135 25.58 0.49 11.26
N SER A 136 25.70 1.21 12.38
CA SER A 136 25.27 0.69 13.69
C SER A 136 23.75 0.55 13.72
N VAL A 137 23.27 -0.66 14.03
CA VAL A 137 21.84 -0.99 14.10
C VAL A 137 21.53 -1.56 15.47
N GLU A 138 20.55 -0.95 16.15
CA GLU A 138 19.97 -1.45 17.40
C GLU A 138 18.54 -1.91 17.11
N LEU A 139 18.22 -3.16 17.47
CA LEU A 139 16.89 -3.75 17.33
C LEU A 139 16.20 -3.82 18.69
N GLU A 140 14.87 -3.98 18.71
CA GLU A 140 14.07 -4.06 19.94
C GLU A 140 14.17 -2.80 20.83
N VAL A 141 14.48 -1.65 20.22
CA VAL A 141 14.55 -0.34 20.88
C VAL A 141 13.41 0.54 20.37
N ASP A 142 12.55 0.99 21.28
CA ASP A 142 11.53 1.99 20.97
C ASP A 142 12.05 3.39 21.25
N PHE A 143 12.21 4.19 20.19
CA PHE A 143 12.61 5.60 20.28
C PHE A 143 11.67 6.41 21.20
N MET A 144 10.37 6.11 21.19
CA MET A 144 9.39 6.87 21.98
C MET A 144 9.50 6.60 23.48
N SER A 145 10.16 5.50 23.90
CA SER A 145 10.36 5.19 25.31
C SER A 145 11.33 6.15 26.02
N ASP A 146 12.23 6.80 25.27
CA ASP A 146 13.16 7.84 25.75
C ASP A 146 13.44 8.87 24.65
N ARG A 147 12.37 9.48 24.12
CA ARG A 147 12.45 10.45 23.01
C ARG A 147 13.46 11.56 23.31
N ASP A 148 13.36 12.16 24.49
CA ASP A 148 14.16 13.34 24.86
C ASP A 148 15.64 12.96 25.07
N GLY A 149 15.92 11.78 25.65
CA GLY A 149 17.27 11.25 25.76
C GLY A 149 17.92 11.05 24.39
N TRP A 150 17.21 10.44 23.43
CA TRP A 150 17.70 10.28 22.06
C TRP A 150 17.91 11.62 21.34
N MET A 151 16.97 12.55 21.48
CA MET A 151 17.07 13.88 20.88
C MET A 151 18.24 14.70 21.46
N SER A 152 18.64 14.45 22.71
CA SER A 152 19.82 15.10 23.31
C SER A 152 21.15 14.49 22.87
N ARG A 153 21.13 13.23 22.39
CA ARG A 153 22.34 12.46 22.05
C ARG A 153 22.83 12.69 20.62
N PHE A 154 21.96 13.11 19.72
CA PHE A 154 22.26 13.23 18.30
C PHE A 154 21.95 14.62 17.76
N ASP A 155 22.81 15.13 16.87
CA ASP A 155 22.65 16.45 16.26
C ASP A 155 21.40 16.56 15.37
N HIS A 156 20.96 15.43 14.80
CA HIS A 156 19.78 15.37 13.94
C HIS A 156 19.14 13.98 13.96
N ILE A 157 17.80 13.94 13.98
CA ILE A 157 17.01 12.70 13.98
C ILE A 157 16.23 12.57 12.67
N ILE A 158 16.28 11.39 12.03
CA ILE A 158 15.35 11.03 10.97
C ILE A 158 14.30 10.10 11.59
N TYR A 159 13.08 10.61 11.74
CA TYR A 159 11.99 9.87 12.36
C TYR A 159 11.03 9.35 11.28
N THR A 160 10.89 8.02 11.22
CA THR A 160 9.98 7.34 10.27
C THR A 160 8.80 6.65 10.94
N GLY A 161 8.63 6.84 12.26
CA GLY A 161 7.49 6.39 13.02
C GLY A 161 6.25 7.28 12.85
N PRO A 162 5.15 7.01 13.57
CA PRO A 162 3.91 7.77 13.48
C PRO A 162 4.10 9.20 14.01
N ILE A 163 3.77 10.20 13.19
CA ILE A 163 3.94 11.62 13.55
C ILE A 163 3.05 12.04 14.73
N ASP A 164 1.84 11.49 14.81
CA ASP A 164 0.92 11.72 15.92
C ASP A 164 1.49 11.20 17.25
N ALA A 165 2.07 10.00 17.25
CA ALA A 165 2.76 9.46 18.41
C ALA A 165 3.98 10.32 18.82
N PHE A 166 4.72 10.85 17.84
CA PHE A 166 5.87 11.73 18.12
C PHE A 166 5.46 12.96 18.93
N PHE A 167 4.26 13.50 18.72
CA PHE A 167 3.72 14.67 19.42
C PHE A 167 2.72 14.30 20.52
N ASP A 168 2.84 13.10 21.10
CA ASP A 168 2.00 12.64 22.22
C ASP A 168 0.48 12.79 21.94
N TYR A 169 0.10 12.63 20.68
CA TYR A 169 -1.27 12.73 20.16
C TYR A 169 -1.95 14.10 20.38
N SER A 170 -1.16 15.19 20.49
CA SER A 170 -1.65 16.53 20.84
C SER A 170 -2.73 17.11 19.92
N GLU A 171 -2.71 16.77 18.62
CA GLU A 171 -3.69 17.22 17.62
C GLU A 171 -4.78 16.18 17.33
N GLY A 172 -4.82 15.11 18.13
CA GLY A 172 -5.71 13.96 17.95
C GLY A 172 -5.06 12.79 17.24
N LEU A 173 -5.72 11.63 17.30
CA LEU A 173 -5.21 10.39 16.71
C LEU A 173 -5.39 10.38 15.20
N LEU A 174 -4.35 10.01 14.46
CA LEU A 174 -4.48 9.71 13.03
C LEU A 174 -4.98 8.26 12.85
N GLU A 175 -6.09 8.08 12.14
CA GLU A 175 -6.65 6.74 11.96
C GLU A 175 -5.79 5.90 10.99
N TYR A 176 -5.56 4.64 11.33
CA TYR A 176 -4.90 3.67 10.46
C TYR A 176 -5.74 2.39 10.36
N ARG A 177 -5.57 1.66 9.26
CA ARG A 177 -5.92 0.25 9.19
C ARG A 177 -4.76 -0.59 9.66
N SER A 178 -5.07 -1.59 10.49
CA SER A 178 -4.15 -2.67 10.80
C SER A 178 -4.59 -3.95 10.09
N LEU A 179 -3.71 -4.95 10.09
CA LEU A 179 -3.93 -6.26 9.47
C LEU A 179 -3.55 -7.35 10.46
N ARG A 180 -4.27 -8.47 10.39
CA ARG A 180 -3.92 -9.72 11.06
C ARG A 180 -3.67 -10.77 9.99
N PHE A 181 -2.59 -11.52 10.15
CA PHE A 181 -2.19 -12.57 9.22
C PHE A 181 -2.30 -13.92 9.89
N GLU A 182 -2.94 -14.87 9.22
CA GLU A 182 -2.96 -16.27 9.63
C GLU A 182 -2.21 -17.08 8.58
N ASN A 183 -1.15 -17.77 9.02
CA ASN A 183 -0.27 -18.54 8.17
C ASN A 183 -0.58 -20.03 8.32
N GLU A 184 -0.64 -20.73 7.20
CA GLU A 184 -0.90 -22.16 7.14
C GLU A 184 0.06 -22.82 6.15
N ILE A 185 0.69 -23.92 6.57
CA ILE A 185 1.50 -24.77 5.68
C ILE A 185 0.61 -25.91 5.24
N LEU A 186 0.44 -26.07 3.92
CA LEU A 186 -0.42 -27.07 3.32
C LEU A 186 0.41 -28.13 2.60
N ASP A 187 -0.03 -29.39 2.70
CA ASP A 187 0.55 -30.54 2.01
C ASP A 187 0.07 -30.62 0.54
N THR A 188 0.26 -29.52 -0.19
CA THR A 188 0.06 -29.43 -1.63
C THR A 188 1.18 -28.62 -2.28
N VAL A 189 1.49 -28.95 -3.53
CA VAL A 189 2.47 -28.22 -4.35
C VAL A 189 1.93 -26.86 -4.77
N ASP A 190 0.63 -26.73 -4.99
CA ASP A 190 0.01 -25.48 -5.43
C ASP A 190 -1.41 -25.45 -4.86
N TYR A 191 -1.72 -24.43 -4.07
CA TYR A 191 -3.02 -24.31 -3.40
C TYR A 191 -4.03 -23.51 -4.25
N GLN A 192 -3.60 -22.41 -4.86
CA GLN A 192 -4.51 -21.49 -5.55
C GLN A 192 -4.06 -21.04 -6.94
N GLY A 193 -2.86 -21.44 -7.41
CA GLY A 193 -2.37 -21.16 -8.76
C GLY A 193 -2.04 -19.70 -9.03
N ALA A 194 -2.00 -18.86 -7.99
CA ALA A 194 -1.74 -17.43 -8.09
C ALA A 194 -1.13 -16.88 -6.79
N SER A 195 -0.27 -15.88 -6.90
CA SER A 195 0.37 -15.24 -5.73
C SER A 195 -0.62 -14.63 -4.75
N ILE A 196 -1.68 -13.99 -5.26
CA ILE A 196 -2.72 -13.34 -4.46
C ILE A 196 -4.08 -13.57 -5.13
N ILE A 197 -5.06 -14.01 -4.35
CA ILE A 197 -6.47 -13.99 -4.72
C ILE A 197 -7.20 -13.11 -3.71
N ASN A 198 -7.77 -12.01 -4.19
CA ASN A 198 -8.67 -11.16 -3.39
C ASN A 198 -10.02 -11.85 -3.25
N CYS A 199 -10.70 -11.65 -2.12
CA CYS A 199 -12.06 -12.10 -1.90
C CYS A 199 -12.99 -10.89 -1.78
N GLY A 200 -13.86 -10.69 -2.77
CA GLY A 200 -14.78 -9.55 -2.82
C GLY A 200 -16.05 -9.73 -2.00
N ASP A 201 -16.37 -10.96 -1.59
CA ASP A 201 -17.59 -11.28 -0.85
C ASP A 201 -17.51 -10.75 0.60
N ILE A 202 -18.46 -9.90 0.97
CA ILE A 202 -18.47 -9.20 2.28
C ILE A 202 -18.59 -10.17 3.47
N GLU A 203 -19.30 -11.29 3.28
CA GLU A 203 -19.51 -12.33 4.30
C GLU A 203 -18.23 -13.14 4.62
N VAL A 204 -17.22 -13.10 3.74
CA VAL A 204 -15.95 -13.80 3.96
C VAL A 204 -15.01 -12.88 4.74
N PRO A 205 -14.55 -13.25 5.96
CA PRO A 205 -13.87 -12.30 6.85
C PRO A 205 -12.49 -11.82 6.37
N TYR A 206 -11.76 -12.61 5.58
CA TYR A 206 -10.46 -12.23 5.03
C TYR A 206 -10.61 -11.43 3.72
N THR A 207 -9.66 -10.55 3.44
CA THR A 207 -9.63 -9.76 2.20
C THR A 207 -8.92 -10.48 1.07
N ARG A 208 -7.89 -11.27 1.38
CA ARG A 208 -7.16 -12.05 0.38
C ARG A 208 -6.42 -13.24 0.97
N THR A 209 -6.10 -14.20 0.11
CA THR A 209 -5.14 -15.26 0.34
C THR A 209 -3.86 -14.99 -0.44
N ILE A 210 -2.72 -15.26 0.17
CA ILE A 210 -1.38 -15.05 -0.39
C ILE A 210 -0.66 -16.40 -0.40
N GLU A 211 -0.28 -16.89 -1.57
CA GLU A 211 0.52 -18.11 -1.71
C GLU A 211 1.95 -17.73 -2.12
N HIS A 212 2.87 -17.82 -1.15
CA HIS A 212 4.16 -17.11 -1.22
C HIS A 212 5.08 -17.62 -2.33
N LYS A 213 5.02 -18.91 -2.67
CA LYS A 213 5.91 -19.52 -3.67
C LYS A 213 5.80 -18.91 -5.06
N HIS A 214 4.63 -18.37 -5.43
CA HIS A 214 4.45 -17.73 -6.73
C HIS A 214 5.24 -16.41 -6.86
N PHE A 215 5.66 -15.78 -5.75
CA PHE A 215 6.55 -14.61 -5.81
C PHE A 215 7.98 -15.01 -6.17
N ASP A 216 8.45 -16.14 -5.65
CA ASP A 216 9.81 -16.64 -5.89
C ASP A 216 9.92 -17.42 -7.21
N LEU A 217 8.80 -17.85 -7.78
CA LEU A 217 8.73 -18.70 -8.99
C LEU A 217 9.42 -20.07 -8.80
N ASP A 218 9.53 -20.54 -7.55
CA ASP A 218 10.06 -21.85 -7.19
C ASP A 218 8.93 -22.81 -6.81
N TYR A 219 8.70 -23.80 -7.68
CA TYR A 219 7.66 -24.84 -7.54
C TYR A 219 8.24 -26.20 -7.14
N SER A 220 9.52 -26.27 -6.77
CA SER A 220 10.18 -27.53 -6.41
C SER A 220 9.72 -28.11 -5.07
N LYS A 221 9.06 -27.31 -4.23
CA LYS A 221 8.64 -27.70 -2.88
C LYS A 221 7.30 -28.44 -2.91
N ALA A 222 7.25 -29.59 -2.23
CA ALA A 222 6.06 -30.43 -2.09
C ALA A 222 4.94 -29.82 -1.22
N ARG A 223 5.25 -28.76 -0.46
CA ARG A 223 4.33 -28.05 0.44
C ARG A 223 4.27 -26.58 0.09
N THR A 224 3.22 -25.89 0.50
CA THR A 224 3.03 -24.46 0.25
C THR A 224 2.70 -23.70 1.52
N LEU A 225 3.12 -22.43 1.60
CA LEU A 225 2.74 -21.49 2.65
C LEU A 225 1.66 -20.57 2.10
N VAL A 226 0.51 -20.60 2.76
CA VAL A 226 -0.63 -19.71 2.46
C VAL A 226 -0.88 -18.80 3.64
N THR A 227 -1.06 -17.52 3.37
CA THR A 227 -1.45 -16.53 4.37
C THR A 227 -2.84 -15.99 4.06
N LYS A 228 -3.73 -15.97 5.05
CA LYS A 228 -4.99 -15.23 5.00
C LYS A 228 -4.79 -13.87 5.67
N GLU A 229 -5.18 -12.81 4.98
CA GLU A 229 -5.12 -11.43 5.48
C GLU A 229 -6.50 -10.97 5.98
N TYR A 230 -6.57 -10.51 7.23
CA TYR A 230 -7.79 -10.02 7.86
C TYR A 230 -7.64 -8.52 8.19
N PRO A 231 -8.54 -7.65 7.69
CA PRO A 231 -8.55 -6.25 8.05
C PRO A 231 -9.04 -6.06 9.48
N GLN A 232 -8.39 -5.17 10.22
CA GLN A 232 -8.79 -4.79 11.57
C GLN A 232 -8.61 -3.29 11.79
N ASP A 233 -9.42 -2.74 12.71
CA ASP A 233 -9.19 -1.41 13.24
C ASP A 233 -7.82 -1.37 13.92
N TRP A 234 -7.11 -0.26 13.75
CA TRP A 234 -5.90 -0.04 14.51
C TRP A 234 -6.25 0.37 15.94
N TYR A 235 -5.47 -0.11 16.90
CA TYR A 235 -5.42 0.35 18.29
C TYR A 235 -3.98 0.20 18.78
N GLU A 236 -3.68 0.82 19.92
CA GLU A 236 -2.35 0.76 20.52
C GLU A 236 -1.86 -0.69 20.70
N GLY A 237 -0.60 -0.95 20.36
CA GLY A 237 -0.05 -2.31 20.34
C GLY A 237 -0.28 -3.09 19.03
N ARG A 238 -0.90 -2.49 18.00
CA ARG A 238 -0.99 -3.06 16.65
C ARG A 238 -0.16 -2.28 15.64
N GLU A 239 0.26 -2.97 14.58
CA GLU A 239 0.99 -2.36 13.48
C GLU A 239 0.10 -1.45 12.63
N ARG A 240 0.61 -0.26 12.29
CA ARG A 240 -0.06 0.71 11.41
C ARG A 240 0.27 0.39 9.95
N TYR A 241 -0.64 -0.25 9.22
CA TYR A 241 -0.39 -0.64 7.83
C TYR A 241 -0.80 0.43 6.82
N TYR A 242 -2.05 0.91 6.86
CA TYR A 242 -2.56 1.86 5.87
C TYR A 242 -3.11 3.13 6.53
N PRO A 243 -2.63 4.33 6.17
CA PRO A 243 -3.28 5.56 6.58
C PRO A 243 -4.69 5.63 5.95
N ILE A 244 -5.67 6.06 6.74
CA ILE A 244 -7.07 6.16 6.30
C ILE A 244 -7.30 7.55 5.69
N SER A 245 -7.51 7.59 4.37
CA SER A 245 -7.66 8.84 3.61
C SER A 245 -9.07 9.43 3.73
N THR A 246 -9.35 10.11 4.84
CA THR A 246 -10.56 10.92 5.08
C THR A 246 -10.19 12.40 5.24
N SER A 247 -11.18 13.30 5.11
CA SER A 247 -10.99 14.75 5.34
C SER A 247 -10.52 15.05 6.76
N ASN A 248 -11.12 14.41 7.78
CA ASN A 248 -10.74 14.59 9.18
C ASN A 248 -9.26 14.24 9.43
N ASN A 249 -8.77 13.10 8.91
CA ASN A 249 -7.36 12.74 9.07
C ASN A 249 -6.42 13.68 8.29
N ALA A 250 -6.86 14.20 7.14
CA ALA A 250 -6.07 15.18 6.38
C ALA A 250 -5.89 16.49 7.17
N GLU A 251 -6.96 16.97 7.83
CA GLU A 251 -6.92 18.15 8.69
C GLU A 251 -6.02 17.92 9.92
N THR A 252 -6.17 16.79 10.61
CA THR A 252 -5.31 16.42 11.75
C THR A 252 -3.85 16.32 11.36
N TYR A 253 -3.54 15.66 10.23
CA TYR A 253 -2.15 15.55 9.77
C TYR A 253 -1.55 16.92 9.42
N GLN A 254 -2.35 17.83 8.84
CA GLN A 254 -1.88 19.18 8.52
C GLN A 254 -1.49 19.96 9.78
N LYS A 255 -2.23 19.82 10.89
CA LYS A 255 -1.85 20.41 12.19
C LYS A 255 -0.52 19.87 12.71
N TYR A 256 -0.30 18.56 12.67
CA TYR A 256 0.99 17.97 13.06
C TYR A 256 2.14 18.43 12.16
N ARG A 257 1.88 18.59 10.86
CA ARG A 257 2.89 19.09 9.92
C ARG A 257 3.27 20.54 10.24
N GLU A 258 2.31 21.38 10.59
CA GLU A 258 2.55 22.76 11.02
C GLU A 258 3.31 22.81 12.35
N LEU A 259 2.94 21.95 13.31
CA LEU A 259 3.62 21.81 14.59
C LEU A 259 5.09 21.39 14.42
N ALA A 260 5.36 20.40 13.55
CA ALA A 260 6.72 19.97 13.24
C ALA A 260 7.58 21.08 12.62
N VAL A 261 6.96 22.01 11.88
CA VAL A 261 7.66 23.17 11.29
C VAL A 261 7.85 24.28 12.31
N SER A 262 6.86 24.53 13.17
CA SER A 262 6.89 25.66 14.12
C SER A 262 7.86 25.43 15.28
N LEU A 263 8.08 24.20 15.70
CA LEU A 263 8.96 23.85 16.81
C LEU A 263 10.46 23.87 16.44
N ASP A 264 10.80 24.03 15.15
CA ASP A 264 12.18 24.06 14.63
C ASP A 264 13.08 22.95 15.20
N LEU A 265 12.51 21.74 15.37
CA LEU A 265 13.23 20.60 15.93
C LEU A 265 14.30 20.11 14.93
N PRO A 266 15.43 19.57 15.40
CA PRO A 266 16.42 18.89 14.56
C PRO A 266 15.92 17.50 14.14
N VAL A 267 14.68 17.43 13.62
CA VAL A 267 13.97 16.20 13.30
C VAL A 267 13.45 16.30 11.87
N THR A 268 13.68 15.26 11.08
CA THR A 268 13.08 15.11 9.76
C THR A 268 12.12 13.93 9.75
N PHE A 269 10.85 14.23 9.52
CA PHE A 269 9.80 13.22 9.35
C PHE A 269 9.83 12.63 7.94
N GLY A 270 9.82 11.30 7.87
CA GLY A 270 9.89 10.56 6.61
C GLY A 270 9.07 9.28 6.62
N GLY A 271 8.98 8.63 5.46
CA GLY A 271 8.31 7.34 5.33
C GLY A 271 6.78 7.42 5.40
N ARG A 272 6.14 6.24 5.39
CA ARG A 272 4.68 6.11 5.39
C ARG A 272 4.03 6.72 6.63
N LEU A 273 4.59 6.44 7.81
CA LEU A 273 4.01 6.82 9.09
C LEU A 273 4.32 8.28 9.44
N GLY A 274 5.58 8.70 9.26
CA GLY A 274 6.00 10.07 9.57
C GLY A 274 5.37 11.11 8.64
N GLN A 275 4.95 10.72 7.44
CA GLN A 275 4.29 11.60 6.47
C GLN A 275 2.80 11.30 6.27
N TYR A 276 2.23 10.39 7.08
CA TYR A 276 0.85 9.93 6.96
C TYR A 276 0.40 9.67 5.50
N LYS A 277 1.22 8.94 4.75
CA LYS A 277 1.04 8.81 3.30
C LYS A 277 1.23 7.37 2.85
N TYR A 278 0.28 6.89 2.04
CA TYR A 278 0.42 5.59 1.43
C TYR A 278 1.46 5.64 0.30
N PHE A 279 2.64 5.09 0.60
CA PHE A 279 3.72 4.89 -0.37
C PHE A 279 3.86 3.42 -0.80
N ASP A 280 4.09 3.23 -2.09
CA ASP A 280 4.76 2.03 -2.61
C ASP A 280 6.27 2.08 -2.32
N MET A 281 6.93 0.92 -2.37
CA MET A 281 8.36 0.80 -2.04
C MET A 281 9.26 1.74 -2.88
N HIS A 282 9.02 1.82 -4.19
CA HIS A 282 9.84 2.68 -5.06
C HIS A 282 9.64 4.17 -4.74
N GLN A 283 8.44 4.57 -4.31
CA GLN A 283 8.12 5.95 -3.97
C GLN A 283 8.80 6.37 -2.66
N VAL A 284 8.78 5.51 -1.63
CA VAL A 284 9.46 5.81 -0.36
C VAL A 284 10.98 5.83 -0.52
N VAL A 285 11.55 4.95 -1.36
CA VAL A 285 12.99 5.00 -1.71
C VAL A 285 13.33 6.32 -2.42
N ALA A 286 12.53 6.75 -3.39
CA ALA A 286 12.75 8.01 -4.09
C ALA A 286 12.62 9.23 -3.15
N ALA A 287 11.65 9.20 -2.23
CA ALA A 287 11.47 10.22 -1.21
C ALA A 287 12.67 10.28 -0.26
N ALA A 288 13.17 9.13 0.22
CA ALA A 288 14.33 9.05 1.09
C ALA A 288 15.61 9.58 0.40
N LEU A 289 15.87 9.19 -0.84
CA LEU A 289 17.01 9.70 -1.61
C LEU A 289 16.95 11.22 -1.84
N THR A 290 15.75 11.73 -2.11
CA THR A 290 15.55 13.18 -2.27
C THR A 290 15.79 13.90 -0.94
N LYS A 291 15.27 13.37 0.16
CA LYS A 291 15.46 13.95 1.48
C LYS A 291 16.92 13.91 1.93
N SER A 292 17.61 12.79 1.74
CA SER A 292 19.04 12.64 2.03
C SER A 292 19.88 13.68 1.30
N ARG A 293 19.64 13.89 -0.01
CA ARG A 293 20.33 14.96 -0.77
C ARG A 293 20.08 16.35 -0.20
N GLN A 294 18.86 16.64 0.24
CA GLN A 294 18.51 17.95 0.83
C GLN A 294 19.24 18.18 2.16
N LEU A 295 19.33 17.16 3.02
CA LEU A 295 20.00 17.23 4.32
C LEU A 295 21.51 17.41 4.13
N LEU A 296 22.15 16.52 3.36
CA LEU A 296 23.59 16.59 3.10
C LEU A 296 24.03 17.91 2.44
N ALA A 297 23.18 18.50 1.59
CA ALA A 297 23.47 19.80 0.98
C ALA A 297 23.35 20.99 1.94
N ARG A 298 22.51 20.88 2.99
CA ARG A 298 22.41 21.90 4.05
C ARG A 298 23.66 21.87 4.93
N ASP A 299 24.10 20.69 5.32
CA ASP A 299 25.29 20.49 6.16
C ASP A 299 26.58 20.97 5.45
N PHE A 300 26.66 20.79 4.13
CA PHE A 300 27.78 21.31 3.34
C PHE A 300 27.84 22.84 3.28
N LYS A 301 26.70 23.52 3.44
CA LYS A 301 26.62 25.00 3.45
C LYS A 301 26.88 25.59 4.83
N SER A 302 26.48 24.92 5.92
CA SER A 302 26.85 25.32 7.28
C SER A 302 28.35 25.14 7.51
N PHE A 303 28.94 24.02 7.08
CA PHE A 303 30.38 23.76 7.18
C PHE A 303 31.26 24.80 6.46
N LYS A 304 30.79 25.37 5.34
CA LYS A 304 31.47 26.46 4.61
C LYS A 304 31.27 27.86 5.20
N LYS A 305 30.33 28.03 6.13
CA LYS A 305 30.14 29.30 6.84
C LYS A 305 30.93 29.36 8.14
N GLU A 306 31.26 28.19 8.71
CA GLU A 306 32.01 28.06 9.97
C GLU A 306 33.52 27.88 9.78
N ASN A 307 33.99 27.72 8.53
CA ASN A 307 35.41 27.73 8.13
C ASN A 307 35.68 28.81 7.08
#